data_AF-A0A1F6LIR0-F1
#
_entry.id   AF-A0A1F6LIR0-F1
#
_cell.length_a   1.000
_cell.length_b   1.000
_cell.length_c   1.000
_cell.angle_alpha   90.00
_cell.angle_beta   90.00
_cell.angle_gamma   90.00
#
_symmetry.space_group_name_H-M   'P 1'
#
loop_
_entity.id
_entity.type
_entity.pdbx_description
1 polymer ?
#
loop_
_entity_poly.entity_id
_entity_poly.type
_entity_poly.pdbx_seq_one_letter_code
_entity_poly.pdbx_strand_id
1 'polypeptide(L)' 'MKSTAEKVVSEALELPPALRAFVAEKLIESLDAPTSPRLSAKWKREIRRRCAQLDRGMVRLRDANTVFARARAAIA' A
#
# COMPACT_ATOMS: atom_id res chain seq x y z
N MET A 1 -18.71 -2.52 31.88
CA MET A 1 -19.23 -2.80 30.52
C MET A 1 -18.04 -2.78 29.58
N LYS A 2 -17.78 -3.85 28.82
CA LYS A 2 -16.75 -3.81 27.77
C LYS A 2 -17.16 -2.80 26.70
N SER A 3 -16.22 -1.97 26.26
CA SER A 3 -16.46 -1.10 25.11
C SER A 3 -16.79 -1.93 23.88
N THR A 4 -17.51 -1.36 22.90
CA THR A 4 -17.84 -2.06 21.66
C THR A 4 -16.59 -2.61 20.96
N ALA A 5 -15.47 -1.89 21.02
CA ALA A 5 -14.20 -2.33 20.46
C ALA A 5 -13.61 -3.56 21.18
N GLU A 6 -13.67 -3.60 22.51
CA GLU A 6 -13.18 -4.74 23.30
C GLU A 6 -13.97 -6.03 23.03
N LYS A 7 -15.27 -5.93 22.72
CA LYS A 7 -16.07 -7.08 22.31
C LYS A 7 -15.63 -7.61 20.94
N VAL A 8 -15.48 -6.72 19.95
CA VAL A 8 -15.02 -7.06 18.59
C VAL A 8 -13.66 -7.76 18.64
N VAL A 9 -12.72 -7.26 19.45
CA VAL A 9 -11.41 -7.90 19.63
C VAL A 9 -11.55 -9.28 20.26
N SER A 10 -12.37 -9.42 21.30
CA SER A 10 -12.59 -10.70 21.97
C SER A 10 -13.13 -11.76 21.01
N GLU A 11 -14.15 -11.41 20.22
CA GLU A 11 -14.78 -12.31 19.24
C GLU A 11 -13.81 -12.68 18.10
N ALA A 12 -13.01 -11.71 17.60
CA ALA A 12 -12.01 -11.98 16.58
C ALA A 12 -10.90 -12.93 17.05
N LEU A 13 -10.55 -12.89 18.34
CA LEU A 13 -9.54 -13.78 18.93
C LEU A 13 -10.03 -15.22 19.14
N GLU A 14 -11.34 -15.46 19.16
CA GLU A 14 -11.93 -16.81 19.21
C GLU A 14 -11.93 -17.50 17.84
N LEU A 15 -11.71 -16.75 16.75
CA LEU A 15 -11.67 -17.31 15.40
C LEU A 15 -10.41 -18.17 15.15
N PRO A 16 -10.52 -19.21 14.30
CA PRO A 16 -9.36 -19.92 13.76
C PRO A 16 -8.36 -18.97 13.08
N PRO A 17 -7.06 -19.33 13.03
CA PRO A 17 -6.00 -18.44 12.54
C PRO A 17 -6.28 -17.79 11.18
N ALA A 18 -6.81 -18.55 10.21
CA ALA A 18 -7.11 -18.05 8.87
C ALA A 18 -8.21 -16.96 8.86
N LEU A 19 -9.28 -17.17 9.64
CA LEU A 19 -10.38 -16.20 9.73
C LEU A 19 -9.95 -14.96 10.53
N ARG A 20 -9.10 -15.13 11.54
CA ARG A 20 -8.51 -14.01 12.26
C ARG A 20 -7.62 -13.14 11.37
N ALA A 21 -6.81 -13.77 10.51
CA ALA A 21 -5.99 -13.06 9.52
C ALA A 21 -6.86 -12.27 8.53
N PHE A 22 -7.96 -12.86 8.07
CA PHE A 22 -8.94 -12.17 7.22
C PHE A 22 -9.56 -10.94 7.92
N VAL A 23 -9.97 -11.05 9.18
CA VAL A 23 -10.50 -9.91 9.95
C VAL A 23 -9.43 -8.82 10.09
N ALA A 24 -8.18 -9.18 10.40
CA ALA A 24 -7.09 -8.22 10.49
C ALA A 24 -6.83 -7.49 9.16
N GLU A 25 -6.83 -8.20 8.03
CA GLU A 25 -6.70 -7.63 6.70
C GLU A 25 -7.82 -6.60 6.42
N LYS A 26 -9.08 -6.96 6.67
CA LYS A 26 -10.22 -6.05 6.45
C LYS A 26 -10.16 -4.80 7.32
N LEU A 27 -9.69 -4.93 8.56
CA LEU A 27 -9.48 -3.78 9.44
C LEU A 27 -8.35 -2.87 8.91
N ILE A 28 -7.24 -3.43 8.44
CA ILE A 28 -6.15 -2.66 7.83
C ILE A 28 -6.64 -1.94 6.57
N GLU A 29 -7.30 -2.65 5.65
CA GLU A 29 -7.89 -2.05 4.44
C GLU A 29 -8.86 -0.90 4.76
N SER A 30 -9.61 -1.00 5.87
CA SER A 30 -10.53 0.06 6.29
C SER A 30 -9.82 1.36 6.69
N LEU A 31 -8.56 1.27 7.14
CA LEU A 31 -7.72 2.43 7.44
C LEU A 31 -7.19 3.07 6.15
N ASP A 32 -7.06 2.28 5.08
CA ASP A 32 -6.67 2.74 3.74
C ASP A 32 -7.83 3.40 2.96
N ALA A 33 -9.06 3.36 3.50
CA ALA A 33 -10.22 4.08 2.96
C ALA A 33 -9.91 5.58 2.81
N PRO A 34 -10.50 6.28 1.81
CA PRO A 34 -9.88 7.37 1.05
C PRO A 34 -9.70 8.67 1.86
N THR A 35 -8.79 8.63 2.82
CA THR A 35 -8.16 9.80 3.44
C THR A 35 -6.88 10.16 2.73
N SER A 36 -6.37 9.31 1.83
CA SER A 36 -5.33 9.71 0.87
C SER A 36 -5.84 10.93 0.10
N PRO A 37 -5.25 12.12 0.32
CA PRO A 37 -5.68 13.32 -0.36
C PRO A 37 -5.62 13.08 -1.85
N ARG A 38 -6.58 13.65 -2.60
CA ARG A 38 -6.48 13.66 -4.07
C ARG A 38 -5.07 14.12 -4.46
N LEU A 39 -4.42 13.39 -5.37
CA LEU A 39 -3.11 13.74 -5.89
C LEU A 39 -3.06 15.24 -6.20
N SER A 40 -2.06 15.93 -5.63
CA SER A 40 -1.92 17.37 -5.83
C SER A 40 -1.77 17.68 -7.31
N ALA A 41 -2.19 18.89 -7.73
CA ALA A 41 -2.02 19.31 -9.12
C ALA A 41 -0.55 19.24 -9.59
N LYS A 42 0.40 19.49 -8.67
CA LYS A 42 1.85 19.34 -8.90
C LYS A 42 2.21 17.89 -9.22
N TRP A 43 1.75 16.93 -8.41
CA TRP A 43 2.00 15.50 -8.66
C TRP A 43 1.35 15.00 -9.95
N LYS A 44 0.11 15.41 -10.23
CA LYS A 44 -0.57 15.08 -11.50
C LYS A 44 0.22 15.55 -12.72
N ARG A 45 0.73 16.78 -12.67
CA ARG A 45 1.57 17.34 -13.75
C ARG A 45 2.87 16.55 -13.90
N GLU A 46 3.54 16.24 -12.80
CA GLU A 46 4.80 15.51 -12.82
C GLU A 46 4.64 14.09 -13.38
N ILE A 47 3.59 13.37 -12.98
CA ILE A 47 3.29 12.03 -13.50
C ILE A 47 3.14 12.08 -15.02
N ARG A 48 2.28 12.97 -15.53
CA ARG A 48 2.09 13.12 -16.99
C ARG A 48 3.38 13.47 -17.72
N ARG A 49 4.19 14.37 -17.15
CA ARG A 49 5.50 14.73 -17.72
C ARG A 49 6.42 13.52 -17.82
N ARG A 50 6.53 12.73 -16.74
CA ARG A 50 7.40 11.54 -16.71
C ARG A 50 6.93 10.45 -17.67
N CYS A 51 5.62 10.18 -17.75
CA CYS A 51 5.06 9.26 -18.73
C CYS A 51 5.42 9.71 -20.16
N ALA A 52 5.16 10.97 -20.52
CA ALA A 52 5.51 11.47 -21.85
C ALA A 52 7.02 11.44 -22.15
N GLN A 53 7.88 11.64 -21.15
CA GLN A 53 9.33 11.49 -21.29
C GLN A 53 9.74 10.04 -21.55
N LEU A 54 9.12 9.09 -20.85
CA LEU A 54 9.35 7.65 -21.04
C LEU A 54 8.88 7.19 -22.42
N ASP A 55 7.65 7.53 -22.81
CA ASP A 55 7.05 7.12 -24.08
C ASP A 55 7.85 7.64 -25.29
N ARG A 56 8.46 8.81 -25.15
CA ARG A 56 9.32 9.42 -26.17
C ARG A 56 10.80 9.00 -26.08
N GLY A 57 11.15 8.11 -25.17
CA GLY A 57 12.54 7.67 -24.97
C GLY A 57 13.50 8.77 -24.51
N MET A 58 12.99 9.85 -23.92
CA MET A 58 13.77 11.02 -23.50
C MET A 58 14.52 10.81 -22.17
N VAL A 59 14.39 9.64 -21.56
CA VAL A 59 15.03 9.29 -20.29
C VAL A 59 15.68 7.92 -20.35
N ARG A 60 16.82 7.77 -19.68
CA ARG A 60 17.50 6.48 -19.55
C ARG A 60 16.84 5.64 -18.47
N LEU A 61 16.23 4.53 -18.88
CA LEU A 61 15.65 3.54 -17.98
C LEU A 61 16.72 2.77 -17.21
N ARG A 62 16.32 2.24 -16.05
CA ARG A 62 17.10 1.27 -15.28
C ARG A 62 16.44 -0.10 -15.44
N ASP A 63 17.28 -1.12 -15.58
CA ASP A 63 16.81 -2.50 -15.63
C ASP A 63 16.09 -2.86 -14.32
N ALA A 64 14.88 -3.42 -14.44
CA ALA A 64 14.02 -3.71 -13.30
C ALA A 64 14.64 -4.78 -12.39
N ASN A 65 15.25 -5.82 -12.96
CA ASN A 65 15.87 -6.90 -12.19
C ASN A 65 16.98 -6.37 -11.29
N THR A 66 17.81 -5.48 -11.83
CA THR A 66 18.89 -4.80 -11.09
C THR A 66 18.34 -3.96 -9.93
N VAL A 67 17.27 -3.20 -10.17
CA VAL A 67 16.64 -2.36 -9.12
C VAL A 67 16.06 -3.22 -8.01
N PHE A 68 15.29 -4.27 -8.33
CA PHE A 68 14.69 -5.15 -7.33
C PHE A 68 15.71 -5.97 -6.56
N ALA A 69 16.79 -6.42 -7.21
CA ALA A 69 17.89 -7.10 -6.53
C ALA A 69 18.53 -6.20 -5.45
N ARG A 70 18.80 -4.93 -5.79
CA ARG A 70 19.35 -3.95 -4.84
C ARG A 70 18.41 -3.64 -3.68
N ALA A 71 17.12 -3.45 -3.97
CA ALA A 71 16.12 -3.16 -2.93
C ALA A 71 16.01 -4.29 -1.90
N ARG A 72 15.98 -5.55 -2.37
CA ARG A 72 15.96 -6.73 -1.48
C ARG A 72 17.22 -6.87 -0.63
N ALA A 73 18.38 -6.61 -1.23
CA ALA A 73 19.65 -6.66 -0.49
C ALA A 73 19.76 -5.58 0.60
N ALA A 74 19.00 -4.47 0.51
CA ALA A 74 19.04 -3.38 1.48
C ALA A 74 18.16 -3.60 2.72
N ILE A 75 17.29 -4.61 2.70
CA ILE A 75 16.37 -4.95 3.81
C ILE A 75 16.67 -6.32 4.43
N ALA A 76 17.71 -7.00 3.96
CA ALA A 76 18.25 -8.23 4.53
C ALA A 76 19.37 -7.89 5.52
#